data_AF-A0A419JER5-F1
#
_entry.id   AF-A0A419JER5-F1
#
_cell.length_a   1.000
_cell.length_b   1.000
_cell.length_c   1.000
_cell.angle_alpha   90.00
_cell.angle_beta   90.00
_cell.angle_gamma   90.00
#
_symmetry.space_group_name_H-M   'P 1'
#
loop_
_entity.id
_entity.type
_entity.pdbx_description
1 polymer ?
#
loop_
_entity_poly.entity_id
_entity_poly.type
_entity_poly.pdbx_seq_one_letter_code
_entity_poly.pdbx_strand_id
1 'polypeptide(L)' 'MNLYYVIAILVLLFAFWMVMLMDCVKRSEHEFHTEMQNPKRLWMLLIIVGIPWCAIVYFISVKLKD' A
#
# COMPACT_ATOMS: atom_id res chain seq x y z
N MET A 1 -9.60 -25.33 -8.25
CA MET A 1 -9.98 -24.10 -7.50
C MET A 1 -11.22 -23.53 -8.14
N ASN A 2 -12.31 -23.38 -7.38
CA ASN A 2 -13.55 -22.83 -7.93
C ASN A 2 -13.33 -21.35 -8.29
N LEU A 3 -13.74 -20.92 -9.49
CA LEU A 3 -13.51 -19.56 -10.01
C LEU A 3 -13.98 -18.47 -9.03
N TYR A 4 -15.07 -18.74 -8.30
CA TYR A 4 -15.60 -17.85 -7.27
C TYR A 4 -14.60 -17.55 -6.14
N TYR A 5 -13.82 -18.54 -5.70
CA TYR A 5 -12.79 -18.32 -4.68
C TYR A 5 -11.66 -17.43 -5.19
N VAL A 6 -11.27 -17.59 -6.45
CA VAL A 6 -10.24 -16.76 -7.08
C VAL A 6 -10.70 -15.31 -7.16
N ILE A 7 -11.95 -15.09 -7.60
CA ILE A 7 -12.55 -13.75 -7.67
C ILE A 7 -12.65 -13.12 -6.29
N ALA A 8 -13.10 -13.86 -5.27
CA ALA A 8 -13.20 -13.35 -3.90
C ALA A 8 -11.83 -12.90 -3.35
N ILE A 9 -10.77 -13.69 -3.58
CA ILE A 9 -9.41 -13.35 -3.18
C ILE A 9 -8.92 -12.09 -3.91
N LEU A 10 -9.17 -12.00 -5.22
CA LEU A 10 -8.78 -10.81 -6.01
C LEU A 10 -9.48 -9.54 -5.53
N VAL A 11 -10.78 -9.62 -5.20
CA VAL A 11 -11.54 -8.49 -4.65
C VAL A 11 -10.97 -8.05 -3.30
N LEU A 12 -10.64 -9.00 -2.42
CA LEU A 12 -10.04 -8.68 -1.12
C LEU A 12 -8.65 -8.06 -1.27
N LEU A 13 -7.81 -8.60 -2.15
CA LEU A 13 -6.49 -8.03 -2.46
C LEU A 13 -6.60 -6.61 -3.03
N PHE A 14 -7.56 -6.39 -3.93
CA PHE A 14 -7.82 -5.07 -4.50
C PHE A 14 -8.32 -4.08 -3.45
N ALA A 15 -9.26 -4.49 -2.60
CA ALA A 15 -9.75 -3.66 -1.50
C ALA A 15 -8.62 -3.30 -0.52
N PHE A 16 -7.78 -4.26 -0.14
CA PHE A 16 -6.62 -4.03 0.70
C PHE A 16 -5.65 -3.03 0.06
N TRP A 17 -5.33 -3.22 -1.22
CA TRP A 17 -4.47 -2.32 -1.98
C TRP A 17 -5.02 -0.89 -2.02
N MET A 18 -6.32 -0.72 -2.29
CA MET A 18 -6.99 0.58 -2.29
C MET A 18 -6.92 1.28 -0.92
N VAL A 19 -7.10 0.53 0.17
CA VAL A 19 -6.99 1.07 1.53
C VAL A 19 -5.57 1.57 1.81
N MET A 20 -4.54 0.81 1.42
CA MET A 20 -3.14 1.24 1.59
C MET A 20 -2.80 2.46 0.73
N LEU A 21 -3.34 2.54 -0.49
CA LEU A 21 -3.17 3.72 -1.33
C LEU A 21 -3.82 4.96 -0.69
N MET A 22 -5.07 4.83 -0.21
CA MET A 22 -5.75 5.92 0.49
C MET A 22 -5.02 6.37 1.75
N ASP A 23 -4.49 5.43 2.52
CA ASP A 23 -3.68 5.68 3.72
C ASP A 23 -2.42 6.47 3.35
N CYS A 24 -1.69 6.05 2.31
CA CYS A 24 -0.51 6.75 1.80
C CYS A 24 -0.81 8.17 1.28
N VAL A 25 -1.94 8.34 0.59
CA VAL A 25 -2.36 9.66 0.09
C VAL A 25 -2.76 10.60 1.23
N LYS A 26 -3.46 10.09 2.25
CA LYS A 26 -3.93 10.88 3.40
C LYS A 26 -2.82 11.22 4.39
N ARG A 27 -1.83 10.34 4.57
CA ARG A 27 -0.73 10.55 5.52
C ARG A 27 0.09 11.81 5.18
N SER A 28 0.46 12.56 6.21
CA SER A 28 1.23 13.80 6.06
C SER A 28 2.71 13.48 5.81
N GLU A 29 3.43 14.35 5.09
CA GLU A 29 4.82 14.07 4.70
C GLU A 29 5.78 13.94 5.90
N HIS A 30 5.41 14.50 7.05
CA HIS A 30 6.19 14.48 8.29
C HIS A 30 6.08 13.18 9.08
N GLU A 31 5.11 12.30 8.79
CA GLU A 31 4.95 10.99 9.44
C GLU A 31 5.78 9.89 8.76
N PHE A 32 6.48 10.22 7.68
CA PHE A 32 7.39 9.28 7.04
C PHE A 32 8.79 9.42 7.65
N HIS A 33 9.16 8.47 8.51
CA HIS A 33 10.49 8.37 9.15
C HIS A 33 11.59 7.93 8.15
N THR A 34 11.64 8.53 6.96
CA THR A 34 12.63 8.22 5.92
C THR A 34 13.34 9.51 5.53
N GLU A 35 14.67 9.53 5.61
CA GLU A 35 15.53 10.68 5.26
C GLU A 35 15.57 11.01 3.74
N MET A 36 14.52 10.67 2.99
CA MET A 36 14.41 10.99 1.57
C MET A 36 13.70 12.33 1.38
N GLN A 37 14.09 13.05 0.33
CA GLN A 37 13.56 14.38 0.01
C GLN A 37 12.04 14.41 -0.31
N ASN A 38 11.44 13.26 -0.67
CA ASN A 38 10.00 13.14 -1.01
C ASN A 38 9.47 11.70 -0.73
N PRO A 39 9.40 11.26 0.54
CA PRO A 39 9.12 9.86 0.86
C PRO A 39 7.67 9.46 0.52
N LYS A 40 6.73 10.40 0.61
CA LYS A 40 5.32 10.20 0.24
C LYS A 40 5.16 9.86 -1.25
N ARG A 41 5.82 10.61 -2.14
CA ARG A 41 5.76 10.36 -3.59
C ARG A 41 6.39 9.01 -3.95
N LEU A 42 7.48 8.63 -3.29
CA LEU A 42 8.12 7.33 -3.51
C LEU A 42 7.16 6.18 -3.14
N TRP A 43 6.58 6.21 -1.94
CA TRP A 43 5.64 5.17 -1.51
C TRP A 43 4.37 5.13 -2.36
N MET A 44 3.86 6.29 -2.77
CA MET A 44 2.71 6.37 -3.67
C MET A 44 3.03 5.76 -5.04
N LEU A 45 4.20 6.05 -5.62
CA LEU A 45 4.66 5.42 -6.86
C LEU A 45 4.87 3.92 -6.69
N LEU A 46 5.44 3.47 -5.57
CA LEU A 46 5.63 2.05 -5.29
C LEU A 46 4.29 1.31 -5.13
N ILE A 47 3.27 1.92 -4.54
CA ILE A 47 1.94 1.30 -4.41
C ILE A 47 1.21 1.32 -5.77
N ILE A 48 1.32 2.39 -6.55
CA ILE A 48 0.66 2.52 -7.86
C ILE A 48 1.29 1.63 -8.93
N VAL A 49 2.62 1.62 -9.03
CA VAL A 49 3.39 0.88 -10.04
C VAL A 49 3.68 -0.54 -9.58
N GLY A 50 3.80 -0.75 -8.27
CA GLY A 50 4.03 -2.06 -7.69
C GLY A 50 2.78 -2.91 -7.67
N ILE A 51 2.96 -4.18 -8.04
CA ILE A 51 2.04 -5.29 -7.78
C ILE A 51 1.57 -5.24 -6.31
N PRO A 52 0.38 -5.77 -5.93
CA PRO A 52 -0.14 -5.80 -4.56
C PRO A 52 0.88 -6.14 -3.45
N TRP A 53 1.97 -6.81 -3.78
CA TRP A 53 3.13 -7.00 -2.90
C TRP A 53 3.71 -5.70 -2.31
N CYS A 54 3.78 -4.61 -3.07
CA CYS A 54 4.29 -3.33 -2.57
C CYS A 54 3.37 -2.70 -1.52
N ALA A 55 2.06 -2.97 -1.56
CA ALA A 55 1.14 -2.56 -0.50
C ALA A 55 1.39 -3.32 0.82
N ILE A 56 1.83 -4.58 0.75
CA ILE A 56 2.23 -5.37 1.92
C ILE A 56 3.51 -4.80 2.54
N VAL A 57 4.51 -4.48 1.71
CA VAL A 57 5.76 -3.87 2.19
C VAL A 57 5.51 -2.51 2.82
N TYR A 58 4.63 -1.69 2.24
CA TYR A 58 4.17 -0.43 2.83
C TYR A 58 3.50 -0.67 4.19
N PHE A 59 2.58 -1.63 4.28
CA PHE A 59 1.90 -1.96 5.54
C PHE A 59 2.89 -2.33 6.65
N ILE A 60 3.86 -3.20 6.38
CA ILE A 60 4.84 -3.63 7.37
C ILE A 60 5.82 -2.51 7.74
N SER A 61 6.24 -1.70 6.75
CA SER A 61 7.32 -0.73 6.95
C SER A 61 6.84 0.60 7.52
N VAL A 62 5.63 1.01 7.16
CA VAL A 62 5.06 2.32 7.47
C VAL A 62 3.92 2.19 8.48
N LYS A 63 2.96 1.29 8.23
CA LYS A 63 1.74 1.20 9.06
C LYS A 63 1.91 0.40 10.35
N LEU A 64 2.77 -0.62 10.38
CA LEU A 64 3.07 -1.38 11.59
C LEU A 64 3.99 -0.62 12.56
N LYS A 65 4.69 0.40 12.05
CA LYS A 65 5.73 1.14 12.78
C LYS A 65 5.21 2.44 13.41
N ASP A 66 3.99 2.84 13.04
CA ASP A 66 3.15 3.80 13.77
C ASP A 66 2.56 3.17 15.04
#